data_AF-A0A2S9CSX6-F1
#
_entry.id   AF-A0A2S9CSX6-F1
#
_cell.length_a   1.000
_cell.length_b   1.000
_cell.length_c   1.000
_cell.angle_alpha   90.00
_cell.angle_beta   90.00
_cell.angle_gamma   90.00
#
_symmetry.space_group_name_H-M   'P 1'
#
loop_
_entity.id
_entity.type
_entity.pdbx_description
1 polymer ?
#
loop_
_entity_poly.entity_id
_entity_poly.type
_entity_poly.pdbx_seq_one_letter_code
_entity_poly.pdbx_strand_id
1 'polypeptide(L)'
;MKLQKKILKQYKARIPFVLFFLLLMTGCTKGPSFFEFTTEKVDRDIVEDLKKIKNLPHPRLLYSDTIYEVWKTCSGEWGGTVYFKNKKTNKIYNARATCPVSVNRINNKYYISNSLSHLSGSSDIMEVIDPEKMEQATKIPVYYPDIITREYESHSSKGTKKLIESFGTLIMSSFVYKQKLYSILLHYDTNQVTISELRDNKFYTIQEIDKDLFSDDPLIIKKSENYQKIYLQHPNPRILEINENKIRFISYTKSKK
;
A
#
# COMPACT_ATOMS: atom_id res chain seq x y z
N MET A 1 40.70 59.28 -25.35
CA MET A 1 39.34 58.92 -25.85
C MET A 1 39.22 57.59 -26.62
N LYS A 2 40.30 57.01 -27.20
CA LYS A 2 40.23 55.74 -27.95
C LYS A 2 40.29 54.46 -27.09
N LEU A 3 40.84 54.53 -25.87
CA LEU A 3 41.03 53.35 -24.99
C LEU A 3 39.72 52.91 -24.29
N GLN A 4 38.90 53.86 -23.82
CA GLN A 4 37.62 53.57 -23.15
C GLN A 4 36.57 52.91 -24.07
N LYS A 5 36.58 53.22 -25.38
CA LYS A 5 35.66 52.61 -26.36
C LYS A 5 35.97 51.13 -26.63
N LYS A 6 37.23 50.69 -26.45
CA LYS A 6 37.64 49.30 -26.70
C LYS A 6 37.24 48.38 -25.54
N ILE A 7 37.35 48.88 -24.31
CA ILE A 7 36.95 48.18 -23.08
C ILE A 7 35.42 47.99 -23.07
N LEU A 8 34.63 49.02 -23.38
CA LEU A 8 33.16 48.91 -23.37
C LEU A 8 32.61 47.91 -24.41
N LYS A 9 33.31 47.70 -25.52
CA LYS A 9 32.92 46.76 -26.58
C LYS A 9 33.22 45.31 -26.20
N GLN A 10 34.24 45.07 -25.37
CA GLN A 10 34.63 43.74 -24.90
C GLN A 10 33.72 43.20 -23.78
N TYR A 11 33.13 44.08 -22.97
CA TYR A 11 32.18 43.69 -21.91
C TYR A 11 30.71 43.66 -22.36
N LYS A 12 30.33 44.42 -23.40
CA LYS A 12 28.97 44.36 -23.99
C LYS A 12 28.61 42.99 -24.58
N ALA A 13 29.59 42.18 -24.97
CA ALA A 13 29.36 40.82 -25.48
C ALA A 13 29.31 39.75 -24.37
N ARG A 14 29.85 40.03 -23.17
CA ARG A 14 29.87 39.09 -22.04
C ARG A 14 28.67 39.25 -21.10
N ILE A 15 28.15 40.47 -20.95
CA ILE A 15 26.98 40.74 -20.09
C ILE A 15 25.69 40.05 -20.58
N PRO A 16 25.31 40.04 -21.88
CA PRO A 16 24.10 39.34 -22.31
C PRO A 16 24.25 37.82 -22.22
N PHE A 17 25.48 37.29 -22.30
CA PHE A 17 25.75 35.85 -22.20
C PHE A 17 25.61 35.33 -20.76
N VAL A 18 26.00 36.14 -19.77
CA VAL A 18 25.82 35.81 -18.34
C VAL A 18 24.34 35.93 -17.92
N LEU A 19 23.60 36.92 -18.44
CA LEU A 19 22.15 37.02 -18.19
C LEU A 19 21.35 35.87 -18.82
N PHE A 20 21.74 35.39 -19.99
CA PHE A 20 21.07 34.26 -20.66
C PHE A 20 21.28 32.92 -19.91
N PHE A 21 22.45 32.72 -19.28
CA PHE A 21 22.72 31.55 -18.44
C PHE A 21 21.99 31.58 -17.10
N LEU A 22 21.77 32.77 -16.52
CA LEU A 22 21.00 32.94 -15.27
C LEU A 22 19.49 32.69 -15.47
N LEU A 23 18.95 32.96 -16.66
CA LEU A 23 17.55 32.68 -17.00
C LEU A 23 17.24 31.20 -17.30
N LEU A 24 18.26 30.38 -17.58
CA LEU A 24 18.09 28.93 -17.75
C LEU A 24 18.01 28.15 -16.42
N MET A 25 18.36 28.79 -15.29
CA MET A 25 18.35 28.15 -13.96
C MET A 25 17.03 28.35 -13.19
N THR A 26 16.06 29.09 -13.72
CA THR A 26 14.74 29.30 -13.09
C THR A 26 13.65 28.35 -13.61
N GLY A 27 14.00 27.41 -14.49
CA GLY A 27 13.10 26.36 -14.98
C GLY A 27 13.13 25.10 -14.12
N CYS A 28 12.96 25.21 -12.80
CA CYS A 28 12.68 24.03 -11.98
C CYS A 28 11.22 23.61 -12.19
N THR A 29 10.90 23.13 -13.39
CA THR A 29 9.67 22.36 -13.60
C THR A 29 9.86 21.07 -12.82
N LYS A 30 9.29 20.99 -11.62
CA LYS A 30 9.12 19.68 -10.95
C LYS A 30 8.57 18.74 -12.00
N GLY A 31 9.33 17.69 -12.33
CA GLY A 31 8.87 16.65 -13.26
C GLY A 31 7.48 16.16 -12.82
N PRO A 32 6.70 15.58 -13.74
CA PRO A 32 5.37 15.08 -13.39
C PRO A 32 5.48 14.13 -12.19
N SER A 33 4.68 14.36 -11.16
CA SER A 33 4.68 13.52 -9.96
C SER A 33 4.30 12.09 -10.34
N PHE A 34 4.98 11.10 -9.77
CA PHE A 34 4.74 9.69 -10.10
C PHE A 34 3.29 9.28 -9.82
N PHE A 35 2.75 9.77 -8.71
CA PHE A 35 1.34 9.70 -8.35
C PHE A 35 0.70 11.09 -8.39
N GLU A 36 -0.53 11.17 -8.86
CA GLU A 36 -1.36 12.38 -8.90
C GLU A 36 -2.23 12.42 -7.64
N PHE A 37 -1.95 13.36 -6.74
CA PHE A 37 -2.70 13.51 -5.51
C PHE A 37 -3.78 14.58 -5.63
N THR A 38 -4.98 14.24 -5.18
CA THR A 38 -6.10 15.18 -5.07
C THR A 38 -6.73 15.08 -3.70
N THR A 39 -7.21 16.21 -3.18
CA THR A 39 -7.91 16.26 -1.90
C THR A 39 -9.30 16.84 -2.10
N GLU A 40 -10.29 16.16 -1.54
CA GLU A 40 -11.70 16.55 -1.55
C GLU A 40 -12.16 16.71 -0.09
N LYS A 41 -12.87 17.80 0.21
CA LYS A 41 -13.56 18.00 1.48
C LYS A 41 -15.05 17.86 1.23
N VAL A 42 -15.73 17.01 1.99
CA VAL A 42 -17.16 16.77 1.84
C VAL A 42 -17.90 17.08 3.14
N ASP A 43 -19.04 17.77 3.01
CA ASP A 43 -19.89 18.16 4.15
C ASP A 43 -20.98 17.13 4.47
N ARG A 44 -20.55 15.89 4.69
CA ARG A 44 -21.41 14.76 5.08
C ARG A 44 -20.68 13.84 6.06
N ASP A 45 -21.38 12.84 6.58
CA ASP A 45 -20.81 11.81 7.47
C ASP A 45 -20.26 10.63 6.64
N ILE A 46 -19.12 10.07 7.04
CA ILE A 46 -18.53 8.87 6.40
C ILE A 46 -19.50 7.68 6.40
N VAL A 47 -20.39 7.61 7.40
CA VAL A 47 -21.41 6.56 7.53
C VAL A 47 -22.33 6.53 6.31
N GLU A 48 -22.58 7.66 5.66
CA GLU A 48 -23.38 7.69 4.42
C GLU A 48 -22.67 6.96 3.28
N ASP A 49 -21.35 7.11 3.16
CA ASP A 49 -20.56 6.42 2.14
C ASP A 49 -20.34 4.94 2.51
N LEU A 50 -20.27 4.61 3.79
CA LEU A 50 -20.25 3.22 4.26
C LEU A 50 -21.57 2.49 3.97
N LYS A 51 -22.72 3.14 4.17
CA LYS A 51 -24.05 2.58 3.85
C LYS A 51 -24.25 2.28 2.36
N LYS A 52 -23.53 2.97 1.47
CA LYS A 52 -23.58 2.73 0.02
C LYS A 52 -22.80 1.48 -0.41
N ILE A 53 -21.98 0.91 0.47
CA ILE A 53 -21.23 -0.31 0.17
C ILE A 53 -22.22 -1.48 0.15
N LYS A 54 -22.63 -1.86 -1.06
CA LYS A 54 -23.42 -3.07 -1.28
C LYS A 54 -22.50 -4.28 -1.11
N ASN A 55 -22.91 -5.25 -0.29
CA ASN A 55 -22.20 -6.51 -0.06
C ASN A 55 -20.76 -6.31 0.44
N LEU A 56 -20.61 -5.83 1.68
CA LEU A 56 -19.31 -5.78 2.34
C LEU A 56 -18.67 -7.19 2.29
N PRO A 57 -17.44 -7.35 1.77
CA PRO A 57 -16.79 -8.64 1.78
C PRO A 57 -16.65 -9.13 3.23
N HIS A 58 -16.64 -10.45 3.41
CA HIS A 58 -16.38 -11.02 4.72
C HIS A 58 -15.04 -10.46 5.24
N PRO A 59 -14.93 -9.99 6.50
CA PRO A 59 -13.69 -9.44 7.06
C PRO A 59 -12.42 -10.29 6.93
N ARG A 60 -12.55 -11.61 6.71
CA ARG A 60 -11.42 -12.53 6.50
C ARG A 60 -11.12 -12.78 5.03
N LEU A 61 -12.02 -12.44 4.12
CA LEU A 61 -11.78 -12.55 2.68
C LEU A 61 -10.93 -11.35 2.26
N LEU A 62 -9.65 -11.58 2.01
CA LEU A 62 -8.73 -10.53 1.57
C LEU A 62 -8.80 -10.25 0.09
N TYR A 63 -9.06 -11.29 -0.71
CA TYR A 63 -8.97 -11.21 -2.15
C TYR A 63 -9.77 -12.32 -2.83
N SER A 64 -10.22 -12.06 -4.05
CA SER A 64 -10.98 -13.02 -4.85
C SER A 64 -10.73 -12.75 -6.32
N ASP A 65 -10.33 -13.78 -7.06
CA ASP A 65 -10.24 -13.74 -8.52
C ASP A 65 -11.06 -14.86 -9.17
N THR A 66 -10.84 -15.15 -10.44
CA THR A 66 -11.58 -16.19 -11.16
C THR A 66 -11.26 -17.62 -10.71
N ILE A 67 -10.16 -17.84 -9.99
CA ILE A 67 -9.64 -19.16 -9.61
C ILE A 67 -9.72 -19.36 -8.10
N TYR A 68 -9.32 -18.37 -7.30
CA TYR A 68 -9.18 -18.50 -5.86
C TYR A 68 -10.00 -17.45 -5.10
N GLU A 69 -10.46 -17.86 -3.93
CA GLU A 69 -10.74 -16.97 -2.80
C GLU A 69 -9.55 -17.04 -1.84
N VAL A 70 -9.07 -15.88 -1.39
CA VAL A 70 -7.95 -15.79 -0.48
C VAL A 70 -8.42 -15.26 0.85
N TRP A 71 -8.30 -16.10 1.87
CA TRP A 71 -8.78 -15.86 3.22
C TRP A 71 -7.61 -15.71 4.18
N LYS A 72 -7.85 -15.05 5.32
CA LYS A 72 -6.85 -14.87 6.37
C LYS A 72 -7.32 -15.29 7.75
N THR A 73 -6.34 -15.58 8.60
CA THR A 73 -6.41 -15.51 10.06
C THR A 73 -5.25 -14.65 10.56
N CYS A 74 -5.43 -14.06 11.74
CA CYS A 74 -4.44 -13.23 12.40
C CYS A 74 -4.62 -13.44 13.91
N SER A 75 -3.59 -14.00 14.53
CA SER A 75 -3.53 -14.22 15.97
C SER A 75 -2.47 -13.29 16.60
N GLY A 76 -2.26 -12.10 16.01
CA GLY A 76 -1.24 -11.15 16.43
C GLY A 76 0.17 -11.76 16.41
N GLU A 77 0.91 -11.60 17.50
CA GLU A 77 2.26 -12.16 17.66
C GLU A 77 2.31 -13.69 17.59
N TRP A 78 1.17 -14.35 17.81
CA TRP A 78 1.06 -15.81 17.78
C TRP A 78 0.98 -16.36 16.37
N GLY A 79 0.88 -15.48 15.37
CA GLY A 79 0.99 -15.81 13.96
C GLY A 79 -0.26 -15.47 13.17
N GLY A 80 -0.44 -16.18 12.07
CA GLY A 80 -1.51 -15.95 11.12
C GLY A 80 -1.34 -16.90 9.94
N THR A 81 -2.40 -17.04 9.17
CA THR A 81 -2.43 -17.95 8.03
C THR A 81 -3.11 -17.28 6.86
N VAL A 82 -2.57 -17.49 5.67
CA VAL A 82 -3.28 -17.23 4.42
C VAL A 82 -3.80 -18.54 3.86
N TYR A 83 -5.04 -18.54 3.38
CA TYR A 83 -5.68 -19.70 2.77
C TYR A 83 -6.11 -19.36 1.34
N PHE A 84 -5.74 -20.21 0.39
CA PHE A 84 -6.18 -20.16 -1.00
C PHE A 84 -7.18 -21.29 -1.22
N LYS A 85 -8.46 -20.93 -1.36
CA LYS A 85 -9.53 -21.87 -1.71
C LYS A 85 -9.77 -21.83 -3.21
N ASN A 86 -9.46 -22.92 -3.90
CA ASN A 86 -9.75 -23.06 -5.33
C ASN A 86 -11.27 -23.16 -5.53
N LYS A 87 -11.85 -22.22 -6.29
CA LYS A 87 -13.30 -22.12 -6.52
C LYS A 87 -13.87 -23.28 -7.34
N LYS A 88 -13.05 -23.93 -8.17
CA LYS A 88 -13.47 -25.05 -9.02
C LYS A 88 -13.40 -26.38 -8.28
N THR A 89 -12.30 -26.62 -7.57
CA THR A 89 -12.04 -27.92 -6.93
C THR A 89 -12.43 -27.96 -5.45
N ASN A 90 -12.72 -26.80 -4.85
CA ASN A 90 -12.92 -26.60 -3.40
C ASN A 90 -11.73 -27.02 -2.51
N LYS A 91 -10.57 -27.37 -3.10
CA LYS A 91 -9.35 -27.64 -2.33
C LYS A 91 -8.84 -26.34 -1.71
N ILE A 92 -8.36 -26.45 -0.47
CA ILE A 92 -7.83 -25.35 0.31
C ILE A 92 -6.35 -25.58 0.51
N TYR A 93 -5.56 -24.56 0.27
CA TYR A 93 -4.12 -24.57 0.49
C TYR A 93 -3.76 -23.44 1.44
N ASN A 94 -2.80 -23.66 2.33
CA ASN A 94 -2.42 -22.67 3.32
C ASN A 94 -0.91 -22.46 3.40
N ALA A 95 -0.55 -21.33 3.99
CA ALA A 95 0.80 -21.04 4.44
C ALA A 95 0.77 -20.05 5.61
N ARG A 96 1.81 -20.08 6.43
CA ARG A 96 2.05 -19.10 7.48
C ARG A 96 2.12 -17.70 6.87
N ALA A 97 1.39 -16.76 7.46
CA ALA A 97 1.33 -15.37 7.03
C ALA A 97 0.92 -14.49 8.22
N THR A 98 1.86 -13.77 8.83
CA THR A 98 1.57 -13.01 10.07
C THR A 98 0.67 -11.82 9.77
N CYS A 99 -0.59 -11.90 10.20
CA CYS A 99 -1.60 -10.85 10.02
C CYS A 99 -1.65 -10.25 8.60
N PRO A 100 -2.17 -11.01 7.63
CA PRO A 100 -2.24 -10.57 6.24
C PRO A 100 -3.17 -9.34 6.12
N VAL A 101 -2.72 -8.30 5.40
CA VAL A 101 -3.47 -7.05 5.21
C VAL A 101 -3.88 -6.80 3.76
N SER A 102 -3.15 -7.36 2.78
CA SER A 102 -3.53 -7.28 1.37
C SER A 102 -2.96 -8.42 0.55
N VAL A 103 -3.65 -8.74 -0.55
CA VAL A 103 -3.19 -9.67 -1.57
C VAL A 103 -3.32 -8.99 -2.92
N ASN A 104 -2.26 -9.07 -3.72
CA ASN A 104 -2.18 -8.49 -5.05
C ASN A 104 -1.70 -9.54 -6.05
N ARG A 105 -2.23 -9.51 -7.28
CA ARG A 105 -1.83 -10.43 -8.35
C ARG A 105 -1.09 -9.69 -9.45
N ILE A 106 0.14 -10.12 -9.72
CA ILE A 106 1.00 -9.56 -10.77
C ILE A 106 1.60 -10.72 -11.57
N ASN A 107 1.45 -10.71 -12.89
CA ASN A 107 2.02 -11.73 -13.79
C ASN A 107 1.77 -13.18 -13.32
N ASN A 108 0.52 -13.49 -12.93
CA ASN A 108 0.09 -14.79 -12.40
C ASN A 108 0.73 -15.23 -11.08
N LYS A 109 1.32 -14.31 -10.33
CA LYS A 109 1.82 -14.56 -8.98
C LYS A 109 1.04 -13.74 -7.97
N TYR A 110 0.88 -14.28 -6.77
CA TYR A 110 0.26 -13.60 -5.65
C TYR A 110 1.33 -13.03 -4.73
N TYR A 111 1.11 -11.80 -4.28
CA TYR A 111 1.94 -11.10 -3.32
C TYR A 111 1.08 -10.83 -2.10
N ILE A 112 1.46 -11.43 -0.97
CA ILE A 112 0.75 -11.30 0.30
C ILE A 112 1.55 -10.33 1.16
N SER A 113 0.93 -9.21 1.54
CA SER A 113 1.52 -8.27 2.49
C SER A 113 1.01 -8.59 3.89
N ASN A 114 1.95 -8.80 4.80
CA ASN A 114 1.77 -9.15 6.19
C ASN A 114 2.18 -7.97 7.05
N SER A 115 1.41 -7.66 8.09
CA SER A 115 1.67 -6.50 8.95
C SER A 115 1.22 -6.79 10.38
N LEU A 116 2.14 -6.65 11.33
CA LEU A 116 1.91 -6.87 12.75
C LEU A 116 2.17 -5.58 13.52
N SER A 117 1.11 -4.86 13.90
CA SER A 117 1.20 -3.67 14.76
C SER A 117 1.39 -4.08 16.22
N HIS A 118 2.60 -4.54 16.56
CA HIS A 118 3.03 -4.79 17.94
C HIS A 118 4.43 -4.19 18.17
N LEU A 119 4.64 -3.56 19.33
CA LEU A 119 5.85 -2.79 19.66
C LEU A 119 6.21 -1.78 18.55
N SER A 120 7.35 -1.95 17.89
CA SER A 120 7.81 -1.11 16.78
C SER A 120 7.26 -1.53 15.42
N GLY A 121 6.34 -2.49 15.39
CA GLY A 121 5.76 -3.02 14.17
C GLY A 121 6.72 -3.93 13.39
N SER A 122 6.15 -4.90 12.68
CA SER A 122 6.89 -5.66 11.68
C SER A 122 6.02 -5.94 10.47
N SER A 123 6.67 -6.12 9.32
CA SER A 123 5.98 -6.42 8.07
C SER A 123 6.84 -7.31 7.19
N ASP A 124 6.19 -8.13 6.39
CA ASP A 124 6.83 -8.91 5.35
C ASP A 124 5.96 -8.98 4.11
N ILE A 125 6.59 -9.26 2.96
CA ILE A 125 5.86 -9.60 1.74
C ILE A 125 6.36 -10.95 1.27
N MET A 126 5.44 -11.86 1.00
CA MET A 126 5.73 -13.16 0.41
C MET A 126 5.06 -13.35 -0.95
N GLU A 127 5.75 -14.09 -1.81
CA GLU A 127 5.30 -14.50 -3.14
C GLU A 127 4.74 -15.93 -3.09
N VAL A 128 3.62 -16.14 -3.78
CA VAL A 128 3.05 -17.46 -4.06
C VAL A 128 2.83 -17.56 -5.58
N ILE A 129 3.56 -18.48 -6.21
CA ILE A 129 3.47 -18.70 -7.67
C ILE A 129 2.31 -19.64 -8.00
N ASP A 130 2.19 -20.72 -7.23
CA ASP A 130 1.20 -21.77 -7.44
C ASP A 130 0.64 -22.21 -6.08
N PRO A 131 -0.56 -21.76 -5.72
CA PRO A 131 -1.18 -22.12 -4.44
C PRO A 131 -1.31 -23.64 -4.25
N GLU A 132 -1.42 -24.44 -5.33
CA GLU A 132 -1.60 -25.89 -5.20
C GLU A 132 -0.33 -26.63 -4.75
N LYS A 133 0.83 -25.95 -4.78
CA LYS A 133 2.10 -26.46 -4.24
C LYS A 133 2.29 -26.19 -2.76
N MET A 134 1.40 -25.42 -2.13
CA MET A 134 1.47 -25.17 -0.69
C MET A 134 0.95 -26.37 0.11
N GLU A 135 0.89 -26.25 1.44
CA GLU A 135 0.29 -27.27 2.28
C GLU A 135 -1.24 -27.30 2.09
N GLN A 136 -1.82 -28.48 1.96
CA GLN A 136 -3.27 -28.61 1.82
C GLN A 136 -3.94 -28.58 3.20
N ALA A 137 -5.00 -27.80 3.33
CA ALA A 137 -5.85 -27.74 4.51
C ALA A 137 -7.19 -28.43 4.26
N THR A 138 -7.79 -28.99 5.31
CA THR A 138 -9.13 -29.58 5.24
C THR A 138 -10.24 -28.54 5.38
N LYS A 139 -9.99 -27.46 6.13
CA LYS A 139 -10.94 -26.37 6.36
C LYS A 139 -10.22 -25.06 6.65
N ILE A 140 -10.91 -23.96 6.40
CA ILE A 140 -10.55 -22.65 6.93
C ILE A 140 -11.20 -22.53 8.32
N PRO A 141 -10.46 -22.20 9.39
CA PRO A 141 -11.05 -22.05 10.72
C PRO A 141 -12.22 -21.06 10.76
N VAL A 142 -13.21 -21.37 11.60
CA VAL A 142 -14.26 -20.40 11.96
C VAL A 142 -13.60 -19.30 12.78
N TYR A 143 -14.00 -18.05 12.52
CA TYR A 143 -13.45 -16.93 13.24
C TYR A 143 -14.06 -16.79 14.61
N TYR A 144 -13.19 -16.78 15.60
CA TYR A 144 -13.52 -16.45 16.96
C TYR A 144 -12.61 -15.28 17.34
N PRO A 145 -13.11 -14.03 17.31
CA PRO A 145 -12.30 -12.85 17.61
C PRO A 145 -11.65 -12.94 19.01
N ASP A 146 -12.29 -13.66 19.92
CA ASP A 146 -11.85 -13.82 21.32
C ASP A 146 -10.83 -14.96 21.51
N ILE A 147 -10.56 -15.75 20.47
CA ILE A 147 -9.64 -16.90 20.54
C ILE A 147 -8.38 -16.57 19.74
N ILE A 148 -7.43 -15.93 20.42
CA ILE A 148 -6.08 -15.70 19.91
C ILE A 148 -5.21 -16.86 20.37
N THR A 149 -4.92 -17.82 19.48
CA THR A 149 -4.02 -18.94 19.80
C THR A 149 -3.19 -19.34 18.60
N ARG A 150 -1.93 -19.66 18.88
CA ARG A 150 -0.96 -20.18 17.92
C ARG A 150 -1.37 -21.53 17.32
N GLU A 151 -2.16 -22.32 18.05
CA GLU A 151 -2.47 -23.71 17.71
C GLU A 151 -3.25 -23.85 16.39
N TYR A 152 -4.04 -22.86 16.00
CA TYR A 152 -4.82 -22.90 14.77
C TYR A 152 -4.10 -22.33 13.55
N GLU A 153 -2.91 -21.74 13.74
CA GLU A 153 -2.19 -21.08 12.66
C GLU A 153 -1.23 -22.03 11.96
N SER A 154 -1.16 -21.94 10.63
CA SER A 154 -0.23 -22.71 9.83
C SER A 154 1.21 -22.37 10.20
N HIS A 155 2.03 -23.41 10.26
CA HIS A 155 3.48 -23.28 10.40
C HIS A 155 4.22 -23.55 9.08
N SER A 156 3.48 -23.89 8.02
CA SER A 156 4.05 -24.25 6.73
C SER A 156 4.46 -23.01 5.93
N SER A 157 5.67 -23.06 5.37
CA SER A 157 6.16 -22.14 4.34
C SER A 157 6.22 -22.80 2.96
N LYS A 158 5.63 -23.98 2.81
CA LYS A 158 5.67 -24.73 1.56
C LYS A 158 5.00 -23.92 0.44
N GLY A 159 5.65 -23.82 -0.71
CA GLY A 159 5.11 -23.12 -1.88
C GLY A 159 5.14 -21.59 -1.79
N THR A 160 5.73 -21.02 -0.73
CA THR A 160 5.89 -19.57 -0.57
C THR A 160 7.36 -19.16 -0.65
N LYS A 161 7.60 -17.90 -1.01
CA LYS A 161 8.92 -17.28 -1.00
C LYS A 161 8.82 -15.91 -0.33
N LYS A 162 9.46 -15.72 0.82
CA LYS A 162 9.58 -14.39 1.44
C LYS A 162 10.45 -13.51 0.55
N LEU A 163 9.95 -12.33 0.19
CA LEU A 163 10.67 -11.35 -0.62
C LEU A 163 11.36 -10.31 0.26
N ILE A 164 10.69 -9.86 1.32
CA ILE A 164 11.24 -8.88 2.25
C ILE A 164 10.68 -9.14 3.65
N GLU A 165 11.47 -8.78 4.65
CA GLU A 165 11.08 -8.71 6.06
C GLU A 165 11.64 -7.40 6.61
N SER A 166 10.80 -6.60 7.27
CA SER A 166 11.17 -5.32 7.85
C SER A 166 10.66 -5.24 9.28
N PHE A 167 11.56 -4.92 10.20
CA PHE A 167 11.24 -4.52 11.57
C PHE A 167 11.26 -2.99 11.65
N GLY A 168 10.32 -2.38 12.36
CA GLY A 168 10.18 -0.92 12.39
C GLY A 168 9.37 -0.34 11.23
N THR A 169 8.76 -1.20 10.40
CA THR A 169 7.89 -0.78 9.29
C THR A 169 6.57 -1.52 9.35
N LEU A 170 5.46 -0.80 9.17
CA LEU A 170 4.13 -1.37 9.00
C LEU A 170 3.57 -1.12 7.61
N ILE A 171 3.06 -2.17 6.97
CA ILE A 171 2.26 -2.06 5.75
C ILE A 171 0.80 -1.85 6.15
N MET A 172 0.19 -0.73 5.73
CA MET A 172 -1.26 -0.54 5.85
C MET A 172 -1.99 -1.29 4.72
N SER A 173 -1.52 -1.12 3.48
CA SER A 173 -2.10 -1.75 2.30
C SER A 173 -1.10 -1.72 1.15
N SER A 174 -1.22 -2.67 0.22
CA SER A 174 -0.44 -2.73 -1.01
C SER A 174 -1.35 -2.74 -2.24
N PHE A 175 -0.90 -2.12 -3.32
CA PHE A 175 -1.64 -1.98 -4.59
C PHE A 175 -0.72 -2.13 -5.81
N VAL A 176 -1.32 -2.43 -6.97
CA VAL A 176 -0.58 -2.63 -8.22
C VAL A 176 -0.69 -1.41 -9.13
N TYR A 177 0.44 -0.95 -9.65
CA TYR A 177 0.48 0.04 -10.73
C TYR A 177 1.59 -0.31 -11.72
N LYS A 178 1.28 -0.33 -13.02
CA LYS A 178 2.23 -0.71 -14.09
C LYS A 178 3.00 -2.01 -13.80
N GLN A 179 2.29 -3.06 -13.39
CA GLN A 179 2.85 -4.38 -13.02
C GLN A 179 3.91 -4.35 -11.91
N LYS A 180 3.90 -3.31 -11.07
CA LYS A 180 4.76 -3.18 -9.90
C LYS A 180 3.91 -3.10 -8.63
N LEU A 181 4.46 -3.61 -7.54
CA LEU A 181 3.80 -3.59 -6.24
C LEU A 181 4.25 -2.36 -5.46
N TYR A 182 3.29 -1.58 -4.97
CA TYR A 182 3.52 -0.47 -4.07
C TYR A 182 2.80 -0.71 -2.75
N SER A 183 3.37 -0.19 -1.68
CA SER A 183 2.83 -0.31 -0.33
C SER A 183 2.77 1.05 0.35
N ILE A 184 1.72 1.30 1.12
CA ILE A 184 1.67 2.42 2.05
C ILE A 184 2.28 1.96 3.36
N LEU A 185 3.40 2.58 3.74
CA LEU A 185 4.24 2.17 4.85
C LEU A 185 4.30 3.25 5.93
N LEU A 186 4.17 2.87 7.19
CA LEU A 186 4.62 3.67 8.34
C LEU A 186 6.01 3.20 8.74
N HIS A 187 6.95 4.13 8.87
CA HIS A 187 8.30 3.88 9.39
C HIS A 187 8.39 4.40 10.83
N TYR A 188 8.62 3.52 11.80
CA TYR A 188 8.60 3.86 13.23
C TYR A 188 9.78 4.73 13.69
N ASP A 189 10.93 4.58 13.04
CA ASP A 189 12.16 5.31 13.34
C ASP A 189 12.04 6.81 13.03
N THR A 190 11.41 7.13 11.91
CA THR A 190 11.24 8.49 11.39
C THR A 190 9.82 9.03 11.61
N ASN A 191 8.89 8.16 11.99
CA ASN A 191 7.47 8.45 12.13
C ASN A 191 6.82 8.95 10.82
N GLN A 192 7.40 8.58 9.67
CA GLN A 192 6.95 9.00 8.34
C GLN A 192 6.04 7.96 7.70
N VAL A 193 5.08 8.43 6.89
CA VAL A 193 4.25 7.57 6.05
C VAL A 193 4.65 7.76 4.59
N THR A 194 4.87 6.66 3.89
CA THR A 194 5.36 6.68 2.50
C THR A 194 4.55 5.75 1.61
N ILE A 195 4.51 6.07 0.33
CA ILE A 195 4.25 5.10 -0.73
C ILE A 195 5.60 4.63 -1.25
N SER A 196 5.84 3.32 -1.15
CA SER A 196 7.10 2.70 -1.53
C SER A 196 6.90 1.57 -2.52
N GLU A 197 7.77 1.47 -3.53
CA GLU A 197 7.83 0.36 -4.48
C GLU A 197 8.58 -0.82 -3.85
N LEU A 198 8.05 -2.04 -3.99
CA LEU A 198 8.83 -3.26 -3.75
C LEU A 198 9.67 -3.55 -5.00
N ARG A 199 11.00 -3.42 -4.87
CA ARG A 199 11.96 -3.72 -5.94
C ARG A 199 13.19 -4.39 -5.33
N ASP A 200 13.74 -5.41 -5.98
CA ASP A 200 14.95 -6.12 -5.52
C ASP A 200 14.91 -6.49 -4.02
N ASN A 201 13.76 -7.01 -3.57
CA ASN A 201 13.54 -7.41 -2.17
C ASN A 201 13.69 -6.27 -1.14
N LYS A 202 13.53 -5.02 -1.56
CA LYS A 202 13.60 -3.81 -0.72
C LYS A 202 12.45 -2.85 -1.01
N PHE A 203 12.10 -2.04 -0.02
CA PHE A 203 11.21 -0.91 -0.23
C PHE A 203 12.00 0.31 -0.71
N TYR A 204 11.56 0.92 -1.79
CA TYR A 204 12.08 2.18 -2.30
C TYR A 204 11.00 3.25 -2.20
N THR A 205 11.22 4.25 -1.36
CA THR A 205 10.29 5.36 -1.18
C THR A 205 10.14 6.14 -2.48
N ILE A 206 8.89 6.25 -2.94
CA ILE A 206 8.52 7.05 -4.11
C ILE A 206 8.00 8.41 -3.67
N GLN A 207 7.22 8.44 -2.60
CA GLN A 207 6.55 9.64 -2.13
C GLN A 207 6.24 9.54 -0.64
N GLU A 208 6.49 10.61 0.10
CA GLU A 208 5.95 10.79 1.46
C GLU A 208 4.51 11.31 1.39
N ILE A 209 3.65 10.83 2.27
CA ILE A 209 2.26 11.27 2.44
C ILE A 209 2.01 11.67 3.89
N ASP A 210 0.92 12.42 4.12
CA ASP A 210 0.52 12.84 5.46
C ASP A 210 0.33 11.63 6.39
N LYS A 211 0.91 11.68 7.59
CA LYS A 211 0.84 10.61 8.58
C LYS A 211 -0.60 10.31 8.99
N ASP A 212 -1.47 11.32 9.01
CA ASP A 212 -2.89 11.19 9.34
C ASP A 212 -3.68 10.29 8.37
N LEU A 213 -3.04 9.85 7.27
CA LEU A 213 -3.61 8.96 6.28
C LEU A 213 -3.26 7.48 6.53
N PHE A 214 -2.57 7.18 7.62
CA PHE A 214 -2.22 5.82 8.02
C PHE A 214 -3.10 5.32 9.17
N SER A 215 -3.44 4.04 9.13
CA SER A 215 -4.14 3.31 10.19
C SER A 215 -3.64 1.87 10.20
N ASP A 216 -3.59 1.28 11.39
CA ASP A 216 -3.20 -0.13 11.57
C ASP A 216 -4.30 -1.10 11.15
N ASP A 217 -5.58 -0.69 11.27
CA ASP A 217 -6.75 -1.52 10.95
C ASP A 217 -7.76 -0.75 10.09
N PRO A 218 -7.41 -0.41 8.84
CA PRO A 218 -8.36 0.21 7.93
C PRO A 218 -9.33 -0.83 7.35
N LEU A 219 -10.54 -0.37 7.00
CA LEU A 219 -11.40 -1.16 6.13
C LEU A 219 -10.95 -0.98 4.68
N ILE A 220 -10.45 -2.04 4.05
CA ILE A 220 -9.97 -2.02 2.67
C ILE A 220 -10.98 -2.72 1.76
N ILE A 221 -11.39 -2.03 0.69
CA ILE A 221 -12.23 -2.58 -0.36
C ILE A 221 -11.46 -2.52 -1.67
N LYS A 222 -10.97 -3.67 -2.12
CA LYS A 222 -10.31 -3.84 -3.41
C LYS A 222 -11.36 -4.15 -4.49
N LYS A 223 -11.42 -3.32 -5.53
CA LYS A 223 -12.33 -3.49 -6.68
C LYS A 223 -11.64 -4.17 -7.87
N SER A 224 -10.34 -3.93 -8.02
CA SER A 224 -9.46 -4.57 -9.01
C SER A 224 -7.99 -4.47 -8.53
N GLU A 225 -7.04 -4.98 -9.30
CA GLU A 225 -5.61 -4.88 -8.95
C GLU A 225 -5.13 -3.43 -8.79
N ASN A 226 -5.65 -2.55 -9.63
CA ASN A 226 -5.30 -1.14 -9.72
C ASN A 226 -6.31 -0.19 -9.06
N TYR A 227 -7.41 -0.70 -8.47
CA TYR A 227 -8.42 0.13 -7.83
C TYR A 227 -8.81 -0.41 -6.46
N GLN A 228 -8.55 0.38 -5.41
CA GLN A 228 -9.02 0.13 -4.06
C GLN A 228 -9.45 1.40 -3.32
N LYS A 229 -10.32 1.21 -2.33
CA LYS A 229 -10.70 2.24 -1.35
C LYS A 229 -10.31 1.78 0.04
N ILE A 230 -9.69 2.66 0.80
CA ILE A 230 -9.24 2.46 2.16
C ILE A 230 -10.03 3.43 3.03
N TYR A 231 -10.83 2.91 3.95
CA TYR A 231 -11.71 3.68 4.83
C TYR A 231 -11.06 3.77 6.21
N LEU A 232 -10.77 5.00 6.62
CA LEU A 232 -10.18 5.35 7.91
C LEU A 232 -11.29 5.98 8.76
N GLN A 233 -11.74 5.30 9.83
CA GLN A 233 -12.91 5.75 10.59
C GLN A 233 -12.55 6.59 11.83
N HIS A 234 -11.37 6.38 12.42
CA HIS A 234 -10.92 7.06 13.62
C HIS A 234 -9.44 7.48 13.51
N PRO A 235 -9.01 8.58 14.15
CA PRO A 235 -9.85 9.58 14.83
C PRO A 235 -10.57 10.53 13.86
N ASN A 236 -10.03 10.71 12.65
CA ASN A 236 -10.56 11.60 11.63
C ASN A 236 -11.09 10.76 10.45
N PRO A 237 -12.42 10.71 10.23
CA PRO A 237 -12.98 9.97 9.11
C PRO A 237 -12.42 10.44 7.76
N ARG A 238 -11.84 9.52 7.01
CA ARG A 238 -11.28 9.77 5.67
C ARG A 238 -11.45 8.55 4.78
N ILE A 239 -11.49 8.77 3.47
CA ILE A 239 -11.32 7.73 2.46
C ILE A 239 -10.06 8.05 1.65
N LEU A 240 -9.19 7.06 1.54
CA LEU A 240 -8.11 7.04 0.58
C LEU A 240 -8.53 6.16 -0.61
N GLU A 241 -8.72 6.78 -1.76
CA GLU A 241 -9.05 6.10 -3.01
C GLU A 241 -7.83 6.06 -3.92
N ILE A 242 -7.41 4.85 -4.28
CA ILE A 242 -6.28 4.61 -5.18
C ILE A 242 -6.84 4.01 -6.45
N ASN A 243 -6.69 4.70 -7.58
CA ASN A 243 -7.07 4.23 -8.91
C ASN A 243 -5.91 4.50 -9.88
N GLU A 244 -5.15 3.46 -10.19
CA GLU A 244 -3.91 3.54 -10.96
C GLU A 244 -2.89 4.51 -10.32
N ASN A 245 -2.52 5.59 -11.02
CA ASN A 245 -1.64 6.63 -10.48
C ASN A 245 -2.39 7.74 -9.74
N LYS A 246 -3.73 7.72 -9.72
CA LYS A 246 -4.54 8.76 -9.09
C LYS A 246 -4.86 8.37 -7.66
N ILE A 247 -4.46 9.22 -6.73
CA ILE A 247 -4.67 9.02 -5.30
C ILE A 247 -5.51 10.18 -4.79
N ARG A 248 -6.74 9.87 -4.39
CA ARG A 248 -7.70 10.86 -3.90
C ARG A 248 -7.93 10.68 -2.41
N PHE A 249 -7.77 11.77 -1.67
CA PHE A 249 -8.09 11.87 -0.25
C PHE A 249 -9.43 12.56 -0.09
N ILE A 250 -10.40 11.87 0.49
CA ILE A 250 -11.71 12.42 0.81
C ILE A 250 -11.78 12.59 2.31
N SER A 251 -11.92 13.83 2.77
CA SER A 251 -12.03 14.17 4.19
C SER A 251 -13.43 14.68 4.51
N TYR A 252 -13.95 14.26 5.66
CA TYR A 252 -15.31 14.56 6.09
C TYR A 252 -15.27 15.65 7.16
N THR A 253 -16.09 16.70 7.00
CA THR A 253 -16.15 17.82 7.97
C THR A 253 -17.17 17.59 9.08
N LYS A 254 -18.08 16.62 8.92
CA LYS A 254 -19.02 16.18 9.96
C LYS A 254 -18.54 14.83 10.51
N SER A 255 -18.16 14.80 11.79
CA SER A 255 -18.08 13.55 12.55
C SER A 255 -19.31 13.47 13.45
N LYS A 256 -19.88 12.27 13.63
CA LYS A 256 -20.78 12.04 14.77
C LYS A 256 -20.03 12.41 16.06
N LYS A 257 -20.67 13.23 16.89
CA LYS A 257 -20.35 13.32 18.31
C LYS A 257 -20.80 12.04 19.01
#